data_AF-A0A8S0G3X4-F1
#
_entry.id   AF-A0A8S0G3X4-F1
#
_cell.length_a   1.000
_cell.length_b   1.000
_cell.length_c   1.000
_cell.angle_alpha   90.00
_cell.angle_beta   90.00
_cell.angle_gamma   90.00
#
_symmetry.space_group_name_H-M   'P 1'
#
loop_
_entity.id
_entity.type
_entity.pdbx_description
1 polymer ?
#
loop_
_entity_poly.entity_id
_entity_poly.type
_entity_poly.pdbx_seq_one_letter_code
_entity_poly.pdbx_strand_id
1 'polypeptide(L)'
;MNSTLSVRDGGHLTAQKGLYSNGRVQIGKKGTLSLSGTPENGADNTWMPVLTYMTEGYDLTGDNATLNISQQAHVSGDVHATSSSSIRIGSEITLAQFPLLSPLFWLPGCSADITRRTTVPSPAVRGTSV
;
A
#
# COMPACT_ATOMS: atom_id res chain seq x y z
N MET A 1 -9.78 -9.24 -20.18
CA MET A 1 -10.34 -7.93 -19.75
C MET A 1 -9.38 -6.86 -20.22
N ASN A 2 -9.84 -5.68 -20.65
CA ASN A 2 -8.95 -4.56 -21.00
C ASN A 2 -9.68 -3.28 -20.61
N SER A 3 -9.59 -2.92 -19.34
CA SER A 3 -10.34 -1.80 -18.77
C SER A 3 -9.47 -1.08 -17.77
N THR A 4 -9.51 0.24 -17.83
CA THR A 4 -8.78 1.08 -16.89
C THR A 4 -9.56 1.20 -15.60
N LEU A 5 -8.90 0.92 -14.47
CA LEU A 5 -9.42 1.26 -13.15
C LEU A 5 -8.66 2.47 -12.59
N SER A 6 -9.41 3.52 -12.26
CA SER A 6 -8.87 4.73 -11.65
C SER A 6 -9.69 5.13 -10.42
N VAL A 7 -9.02 5.31 -9.28
CA VAL A 7 -9.54 6.06 -8.15
C VAL A 7 -9.21 7.52 -8.40
N ARG A 8 -10.21 8.31 -8.79
CA ARG A 8 -10.03 9.74 -9.12
C ARG A 8 -9.72 10.57 -7.88
N ASP A 9 -9.41 11.84 -8.10
CA ASP A 9 -9.08 12.79 -7.04
C ASP A 9 -10.14 12.84 -5.93
N GLY A 10 -9.69 12.70 -4.68
CA GLY A 10 -10.56 12.60 -3.49
C GLY A 10 -11.44 11.35 -3.42
N GLY A 11 -11.29 10.40 -4.36
CA GLY A 11 -12.05 9.16 -4.40
C GLY A 11 -11.59 8.17 -3.34
N HIS A 12 -12.52 7.38 -2.82
CA HIS A 12 -12.25 6.31 -1.85
C HIS A 12 -12.85 5.00 -2.37
N LEU A 13 -12.00 4.02 -2.63
CA LEU A 13 -12.42 2.69 -3.07
C LEU A 13 -11.90 1.65 -2.08
N THR A 14 -12.79 0.80 -1.59
CA THR A 14 -12.45 -0.37 -0.77
C THR A 14 -12.84 -1.63 -1.52
N ALA A 15 -11.85 -2.49 -1.79
CA ALA A 15 -12.06 -3.81 -2.34
C ALA A 15 -11.80 -4.85 -1.25
N GLN A 16 -12.73 -5.81 -1.12
CA GLN A 16 -12.71 -6.83 -0.05
C GLN A 16 -12.91 -8.25 -0.56
N LYS A 17 -13.08 -8.45 -1.88
CA LYS A 17 -13.35 -9.75 -2.51
C LYS A 17 -12.46 -9.99 -3.73
N GLY A 18 -11.33 -9.29 -3.78
CA GLY A 18 -10.40 -9.34 -4.90
C GLY A 18 -10.60 -8.19 -5.88
N LEU A 19 -9.61 -8.04 -6.74
CA LEU A 19 -9.60 -7.13 -7.88
C LEU A 19 -8.65 -7.72 -8.92
N TYR A 20 -9.18 -8.02 -10.09
CA TYR A 20 -8.38 -8.46 -11.24
C TYR A 20 -8.32 -7.36 -12.28
N SER A 21 -7.10 -6.97 -12.66
CA SER A 21 -6.84 -6.02 -13.74
C SER A 21 -5.60 -6.47 -14.52
N ASN A 22 -5.67 -6.43 -15.84
CA ASN A 22 -4.51 -6.64 -16.71
C ASN A 22 -3.80 -5.32 -17.05
N GLY A 23 -4.11 -4.25 -16.32
CA GLY A 23 -3.45 -2.96 -16.41
C GLY A 23 -3.21 -2.38 -15.02
N ARG A 24 -2.42 -1.31 -14.97
CA ARG A 24 -2.09 -0.62 -13.71
C ARG A 24 -3.30 0.14 -13.16
N VAL A 25 -3.46 0.11 -11.84
CA VAL A 25 -4.52 0.85 -11.13
C VAL A 25 -4.02 2.25 -10.81
N GLN A 26 -4.77 3.27 -11.22
CA GLN A 26 -4.40 4.68 -11.04
C GLN A 26 -5.03 5.25 -9.76
N ILE A 27 -4.23 5.94 -8.94
CA ILE A 27 -4.70 6.60 -7.71
C ILE A 27 -4.38 8.10 -7.79
N GLY A 28 -5.43 8.91 -7.88
CA GLY A 28 -5.39 10.36 -8.02
C GLY A 28 -5.08 11.11 -6.71
N LYS A 29 -5.09 12.44 -6.79
CA LYS A 29 -4.74 13.34 -5.68
C LYS A 29 -5.70 13.15 -4.51
N LYS A 30 -5.18 12.95 -3.30
CA LYS A 30 -5.95 12.59 -2.10
C LYS A 30 -6.84 11.36 -2.29
N GLY A 31 -6.65 10.58 -3.36
CA GLY A 31 -7.38 9.35 -3.62
C GLY A 31 -6.90 8.23 -2.70
N THR A 32 -7.79 7.33 -2.33
CA THR A 32 -7.49 6.19 -1.46
C THR A 32 -7.99 4.90 -2.08
N LEU A 33 -7.08 3.96 -2.31
CA LEU A 33 -7.41 2.57 -2.59
C LEU A 33 -7.11 1.72 -1.36
N SER A 34 -8.13 1.05 -0.82
CA SER A 34 -8.00 0.10 0.28
C SER A 34 -8.28 -1.32 -0.22
N LEU A 35 -7.32 -2.21 -0.02
CA LEU A 35 -7.42 -3.64 -0.31
C LEU A 35 -7.39 -4.39 1.02
N SER A 36 -8.42 -5.18 1.28
CA SER A 36 -8.51 -5.98 2.49
C SER A 36 -8.94 -7.41 2.21
N GLY A 37 -8.78 -8.30 3.18
CA GLY A 37 -9.51 -9.55 3.22
C GLY A 37 -11.02 -9.33 3.19
N THR A 38 -11.78 -10.41 3.11
CA THR A 38 -13.23 -10.36 3.22
C THR A 38 -13.62 -10.41 4.70
N PRO A 39 -14.38 -9.44 5.23
CA PRO A 39 -14.85 -9.53 6.60
C PRO A 39 -15.79 -10.73 6.75
N GLU A 40 -15.64 -11.50 7.83
CA GLU A 40 -16.54 -12.60 8.14
C GLU A 40 -17.87 -12.04 8.69
N ASN A 41 -18.99 -12.58 8.21
CA ASN A 41 -20.30 -12.07 8.59
C ASN A 41 -20.64 -12.47 10.03
N GLY A 42 -20.98 -11.48 10.87
CA GLY A 42 -21.35 -11.73 12.28
C GLY A 42 -20.18 -11.99 13.22
N ALA A 43 -18.93 -11.85 12.75
CA ALA A 43 -17.74 -11.95 13.58
C ALA A 43 -16.97 -10.62 13.56
N ASP A 44 -16.72 -10.05 14.74
CA ASP A 44 -15.94 -8.83 14.83
C ASP A 44 -14.47 -9.10 14.53
N ASN A 45 -13.87 -8.21 13.74
CA ASN A 45 -12.44 -8.19 13.47
C ASN A 45 -11.85 -9.50 12.93
N THR A 46 -12.69 -10.31 12.29
CA THR A 46 -12.30 -11.59 11.68
C THR A 46 -12.39 -11.44 10.16
N TRP A 47 -11.34 -11.88 9.48
CA TRP A 47 -11.14 -11.68 8.06
C TRP A 47 -10.76 -12.99 7.39
N MET A 48 -11.32 -13.23 6.21
CA MET A 48 -10.91 -14.31 5.33
C MET A 48 -9.83 -13.81 4.36
N PRO A 49 -8.77 -14.60 4.09
CA PRO A 49 -7.73 -14.21 3.17
C PRO A 49 -8.28 -13.96 1.76
N VAL A 50 -7.83 -12.89 1.12
CA VAL A 50 -8.14 -12.62 -0.29
C VAL A 50 -6.85 -12.68 -1.09
N LEU A 51 -6.77 -13.64 -2.01
CA LEU A 51 -5.58 -13.91 -2.82
C LEU A 51 -5.62 -13.29 -4.21
N THR A 52 -6.72 -12.63 -4.56
CA THR A 52 -7.05 -12.24 -5.94
C THR A 52 -6.95 -10.74 -6.18
N TYR A 53 -6.00 -10.05 -5.51
CA TYR A 53 -5.58 -8.70 -5.90
C TYR A 53 -4.43 -8.80 -6.90
N MET A 54 -4.79 -9.05 -8.14
CA MET A 54 -3.88 -9.33 -9.25
C MET A 54 -3.98 -8.19 -10.26
N THR A 55 -3.01 -7.28 -10.23
CA THR A 55 -2.89 -6.15 -11.16
C THR A 55 -1.47 -6.12 -11.74
N GLU A 56 -1.28 -5.44 -12.88
CA GLU A 56 0.09 -5.17 -13.37
C GLU A 56 0.86 -4.18 -12.46
N GLY A 57 0.17 -3.52 -11.53
CA GLY A 57 0.76 -2.59 -10.59
C GLY A 57 -0.18 -1.46 -10.17
N TYR A 58 0.37 -0.53 -9.40
CA TYR A 58 -0.33 0.60 -8.81
C TYR A 58 0.44 1.90 -9.10
N ASP A 59 -0.20 2.83 -9.80
CA ASP A 59 0.33 4.15 -10.13
C ASP A 59 -0.22 5.20 -9.13
N LEU A 60 0.62 5.70 -8.23
CA LEU A 60 0.32 6.77 -7.27
C LEU A 60 0.89 8.10 -7.79
N THR A 61 0.17 8.72 -8.72
CA THR A 61 0.62 9.95 -9.39
C THR A 61 0.05 11.23 -8.76
N GLY A 62 -0.98 11.11 -7.91
CA GLY A 62 -1.57 12.25 -7.23
C GLY A 62 -0.90 12.58 -5.89
N ASP A 63 -0.81 13.88 -5.57
CA ASP A 63 -0.37 14.31 -4.23
C ASP A 63 -1.27 13.75 -3.15
N ASN A 64 -0.68 13.26 -2.07
CA ASN A 64 -1.36 12.65 -0.94
C ASN A 64 -2.24 11.44 -1.33
N ALA A 65 -1.93 10.77 -2.44
CA ALA A 65 -2.54 9.49 -2.79
C ALA A 65 -2.22 8.44 -1.72
N THR A 66 -3.15 7.53 -1.44
CA THR A 66 -2.99 6.44 -0.48
C THR A 66 -3.30 5.10 -1.12
N LEU A 67 -2.36 4.17 -1.00
CA LEU A 67 -2.61 2.73 -1.15
C LEU A 67 -2.56 2.09 0.23
N ASN A 68 -3.65 1.44 0.64
CA ASN A 68 -3.77 0.74 1.91
C ASN A 68 -4.01 -0.74 1.67
N ILE A 69 -3.14 -1.60 2.20
CA ILE A 69 -3.21 -3.06 2.06
C ILE A 69 -3.27 -3.62 3.47
N SER A 70 -4.38 -4.23 3.84
CA SER A 70 -4.65 -4.61 5.23
C SER A 70 -5.36 -5.94 5.35
N GLN A 71 -5.49 -6.45 6.58
CA GLN A 71 -6.42 -7.53 6.94
C GLN A 71 -6.41 -8.74 6.02
N GLN A 72 -5.27 -9.45 5.91
CA GLN A 72 -5.14 -10.68 5.12
C GLN A 72 -5.35 -10.51 3.60
N ALA A 73 -5.14 -9.29 3.07
CA ALA A 73 -5.02 -9.08 1.63
C ALA A 73 -3.65 -9.56 1.14
N HIS A 74 -3.64 -10.49 0.19
CA HIS A 74 -2.46 -10.80 -0.61
C HIS A 74 -2.51 -9.98 -1.90
N VAL A 75 -1.51 -9.12 -2.07
CA VAL A 75 -1.42 -8.14 -3.15
C VAL A 75 -0.12 -8.36 -3.92
N SER A 76 -0.22 -8.36 -5.24
CA SER A 76 0.92 -8.47 -6.15
C SER A 76 0.87 -7.37 -7.20
N GLY A 77 2.05 -6.93 -7.65
CA GLY A 77 2.22 -5.90 -8.67
C GLY A 77 3.18 -4.80 -8.20
N ASP A 78 3.83 -4.15 -9.15
CA ASP A 78 4.77 -3.07 -8.85
C ASP A 78 4.04 -1.83 -8.35
N VAL A 79 4.68 -1.06 -7.48
CA VAL A 79 4.16 0.25 -7.06
C VAL A 79 5.03 1.35 -7.64
N HIS A 80 4.41 2.24 -8.41
CA HIS A 80 5.06 3.39 -9.02
C HIS A 80 4.45 4.69 -8.45
N ALA A 81 5.23 5.38 -7.64
CA ALA A 81 4.83 6.64 -7.01
C ALA A 81 5.70 7.79 -7.53
N THR A 82 5.08 8.76 -8.20
CA THR A 82 5.78 9.95 -8.75
C THR A 82 5.58 11.20 -7.91
N SER A 83 4.63 11.17 -6.98
CA SER A 83 4.22 12.29 -6.12
C SER A 83 4.33 11.92 -4.65
N SER A 84 4.19 12.89 -3.74
CA SER A 84 4.21 12.61 -2.30
C SER A 84 2.97 11.78 -1.92
N SER A 85 3.13 10.48 -1.68
CA SER A 85 2.05 9.52 -1.46
C SER A 85 2.34 8.58 -0.29
N SER A 86 1.31 7.92 0.24
CA SER A 86 1.43 6.97 1.34
C SER A 86 1.07 5.55 0.89
N ILE A 87 1.92 4.58 1.24
CA ILE A 87 1.61 3.16 1.13
C ILE A 87 1.55 2.62 2.55
N ARG A 88 0.43 2.01 2.93
CA ARG A 88 0.23 1.40 4.25
C ARG A 88 0.04 -0.10 4.05
N ILE A 89 0.86 -0.91 4.73
CA ILE A 89 0.80 -2.37 4.64
C ILE A 89 0.63 -2.93 6.05
N GLY A 90 -0.34 -3.80 6.22
CA GLY A 90 -0.74 -4.35 7.51
C GLY A 90 -1.93 -3.60 8.10
N SER A 91 -2.32 -4.02 9.29
CA SER A 91 -3.37 -3.42 10.09
C SER A 91 -2.78 -3.00 11.42
N GLU A 92 -3.28 -1.90 11.98
CA GLU A 92 -2.89 -1.51 13.34
C GLU A 92 -3.31 -2.59 14.33
N ILE A 93 -2.36 -3.06 15.13
CA ILE A 93 -2.64 -3.96 16.23
C ILE A 93 -3.19 -3.10 17.35
N THR A 94 -4.49 -3.19 17.61
CA THR A 94 -5.04 -2.64 18.85
C THR A 94 -4.67 -3.59 19.98
N LEU A 95 -4.19 -3.04 21.11
CA LEU A 95 -3.73 -3.80 22.29
C LEU A 95 -4.78 -4.82 22.83
N ALA A 96 -6.02 -4.75 22.37
CA ALA A 96 -7.07 -5.72 22.65
C ALA A 96 -6.90 -7.08 21.94
N GLN A 97 -6.04 -7.20 20.93
CA GLN A 97 -5.79 -8.45 20.20
C GLN A 97 -4.69 -9.33 20.83
N PHE A 98 -4.00 -8.85 21.87
CA PHE A 98 -3.12 -9.69 22.66
C PHE A 98 -3.94 -10.37 23.77
N PRO A 99 -4.12 -11.70 23.78
CA PRO A 99 -4.49 -12.37 25.01
C PRO A 99 -3.39 -12.05 26.03
N LEU A 100 -3.78 -11.66 27.25
CA LEU A 100 -2.91 -11.40 28.39
C LEU A 100 -1.97 -12.57 28.63
N LEU A 101 -0.80 -12.57 27.99
CA LEU A 101 0.26 -13.54 28.21
C LEU A 101 1.53 -12.76 28.59
N SER A 102 1.72 -12.64 29.91
CA SER A 102 2.98 -12.55 30.66
C SER A 102 4.08 -11.56 30.20
N PRO A 103 4.81 -10.90 31.13
CA PRO A 103 5.61 -9.70 30.85
C PRO A 103 6.99 -9.97 30.21
N LEU A 104 7.14 -10.99 29.35
CA LEU A 104 8.46 -11.41 28.87
C LEU A 104 8.57 -11.66 27.36
N PHE A 105 7.89 -10.88 26.53
CA PHE A 105 8.21 -10.83 25.10
C PHE A 105 8.25 -9.38 24.60
N TRP A 106 9.40 -8.74 24.79
CA TRP A 106 9.77 -7.55 24.02
C TRP A 106 10.23 -8.02 22.64
N LEU A 107 9.36 -7.93 21.63
CA LEU A 107 9.79 -7.95 20.23
C LEU A 107 9.92 -6.49 19.76
N PRO A 108 11.13 -5.96 19.58
CA PRO A 108 11.29 -4.60 19.11
C PRO A 108 10.95 -4.56 17.61
N GLY A 109 9.98 -3.71 17.26
CA GLY A 109 9.94 -3.03 15.97
C GLY A 109 9.70 -3.89 14.73
N CYS A 110 8.43 -4.11 14.40
CA CYS A 110 8.04 -4.21 12.98
C CYS A 110 7.73 -2.79 12.47
N SER A 111 8.77 -2.00 12.20
CA SER A 111 8.66 -0.82 11.34
C SER A 111 9.45 -1.10 10.08
N ALA A 112 8.75 -1.30 8.96
CA ALA A 112 9.40 -1.36 7.65
C ALA A 112 9.67 0.07 7.19
N ASP A 113 10.86 0.59 7.48
CA ASP A 113 11.33 1.86 6.93
C ASP A 113 11.75 1.65 5.46
N ILE A 114 10.91 2.07 4.52
CA ILE A 114 11.26 2.07 3.09
C ILE A 114 12.16 3.27 2.85
N THR A 115 13.47 3.07 2.95
CA THR A 115 14.46 4.09 2.63
C THR A 115 14.45 4.40 1.12
N ARG A 116 14.06 5.62 0.77
CA ARG A 116 14.11 6.15 -0.60
C ARG A 116 15.57 6.22 -1.10
N ARG A 117 15.96 5.40 -2.09
CA ARG A 117 17.20 5.68 -2.86
C ARG A 117 16.91 6.79 -3.87
N THR A 118 17.22 8.03 -3.50
CA THR A 118 17.39 9.09 -4.50
C THR A 118 18.79 8.98 -5.10
N THR A 119 18.89 8.61 -6.38
CA THR A 119 20.14 8.73 -7.13
C THR A 119 20.48 10.21 -7.24
N VAL A 120 21.57 10.64 -6.62
CA VAL A 120 22.07 12.02 -6.75
C VAL A 120 22.76 12.14 -8.11
N PRO A 121 22.43 13.12 -8.97
CA PRO A 121 23.20 13.35 -10.19
C PRO A 121 24.60 13.86 -9.82
N SER A 122 25.63 13.20 -10.38
CA SER A 122 27.04 13.53 -10.17
C SER A 122 27.33 14.97 -10.59
N PRO A 123 28.06 15.79 -9.79
CA PRO A 123 28.45 17.12 -10.21
C PRO A 123 29.45 17.03 -11.38
N ALA A 124 29.16 17.75 -12.46
CA ALA A 124 30.06 17.91 -13.59
C ALA A 124 31.32 18.67 -13.13
N VAL A 125 32.49 18.05 -13.30
CA VAL A 125 33.80 18.68 -13.07
C VAL A 125 34.00 19.74 -14.15
N ARG A 126 33.88 21.02 -13.79
CA ARG A 126 34.39 22.13 -14.62
C ARG A 126 35.91 22.12 -14.55
N GLY A 127 36.56 21.65 -15.61
CA GLY A 127 37.99 21.88 -15.82
C GLY A 127 38.21 23.36 -16.12
N THR A 128 38.98 24.03 -15.26
CA THR A 128 39.64 25.30 -15.57
C THR A 128 40.92 24.99 -16.35
N SER A 129 41.01 25.40 -17.62
CA SER A 129 42.29 25.44 -18.34
C SER A 129 43.11 26.63 -17.85
N VAL A 130 44.40 26.37 -17.61
CA VAL A 130 45.48 27.36 -17.49
C VAL A 130 45.99 27.68 -18.89
#